data_AF-A0A538RCX7-F1
#
_entry.id   AF-A0A538RCX7-F1
#
_cell.length_a   1.000
_cell.length_b   1.000
_cell.length_c   1.000
_cell.angle_alpha   90.00
_cell.angle_beta   90.00
_cell.angle_gamma   90.00
#
_symmetry.space_group_name_H-M   'P 1'
#
loop_
_entity.id
_entity.type
_entity.pdbx_description
1 polymer ?
#
loop_
_entity_poly.entity_id
_entity_poly.type
_entity_poly.pdbx_seq_one_letter_code
_entity_poly.pdbx_strand_id
1 'polypeptide(L)'
;MRSMIALPYLVLQWLRQSAIGARRRDRTARYLLWSVIAGVANAAMLALATSFVLFLWAVGLWWLGLAMTAVLVVPVIASAAIRLVLVPAGYHRLAYQAALYSRPGPDPAAYALCVAAWAARDGVAVAWVSAQRDARRPLGDAEVAATALLAAGRGDAATARELLRSLAMLVEDHPAVRELAGEWLACDAAERGAWHEPIYPTGEDPRPTGEAVGAPTPRARLSPIDPTRASWPATPLTYLLEGIAARHTGAAGAPSARELWARWLVAPRRRTTRALVVEALAAAAPVRRESPAEAPAAADPAPLPCAV
;
A
#
# COMPACT_ATOMS: atom_id res chain seq x y z
N MET A 1 6.88 9.16 39.85
CA MET A 1 7.85 8.20 39.26
C MET A 1 7.23 7.05 38.44
N ARG A 2 5.89 6.82 38.45
CA ARG A 2 5.26 5.70 37.71
C ARG A 2 5.28 5.83 36.16
N SER A 3 5.53 7.01 35.58
CA SER A 3 5.59 7.19 34.11
C SER A 3 6.90 6.78 33.42
N MET A 4 7.99 6.51 34.15
CA MET A 4 9.30 6.27 33.50
C MET A 4 9.40 4.89 32.82
N ILE A 5 8.69 3.87 33.33
CA ILE A 5 8.81 2.49 32.82
C ILE A 5 8.15 2.32 31.45
N ALA A 6 7.06 3.07 31.16
CA ALA A 6 6.38 3.01 29.87
C ALA A 6 7.07 3.85 28.77
N LEU A 7 8.01 4.72 29.16
CA LEU A 7 8.62 5.72 28.27
C LEU A 7 9.32 5.09 27.04
N PRO A 8 10.11 4.00 27.16
CA PRO A 8 10.74 3.38 25.99
C PRO A 8 9.72 2.86 24.96
N TYR A 9 8.64 2.22 25.41
CA TYR A 9 7.60 1.71 24.53
C TYR A 9 6.84 2.83 23.82
N LEU A 10 6.52 3.92 24.55
CA LEU A 10 5.84 5.08 23.98
C LEU A 10 6.73 5.83 22.97
N VAL A 11 8.03 5.95 23.24
CA VAL A 11 9.00 6.54 22.29
C VAL A 11 9.09 5.69 21.02
N LEU A 12 9.18 4.36 21.14
CA LEU A 12 9.18 3.46 19.98
C LEU A 12 7.87 3.55 19.18
N GLN A 13 6.72 3.61 19.86
CA GLN A 13 5.43 3.79 19.22
C GLN A 13 5.35 5.14 18.49
N TRP A 14 5.85 6.22 19.10
CA TRP A 14 5.92 7.53 18.46
C TRP A 14 6.85 7.51 17.23
N LEU A 15 8.06 6.94 17.35
CA LEU A 15 8.99 6.80 16.23
C LEU A 15 8.37 5.99 15.08
N ARG A 16 7.67 4.90 15.40
CA ARG A 16 6.94 4.10 14.42
C ARG A 16 5.89 4.93 13.70
N GLN A 17 5.05 5.68 14.42
CA GLN A 17 4.01 6.52 13.80
C GLN A 17 4.61 7.65 12.96
N SER A 18 5.68 8.28 13.45
CA SER A 18 6.43 9.31 12.71
C SER A 18 7.05 8.75 11.44
N ALA A 19 7.62 7.54 11.48
CA ALA A 19 8.17 6.87 10.30
C ALA A 19 7.07 6.51 9.29
N ILE A 20 5.89 6.04 9.73
CA ILE A 20 4.73 5.80 8.86
C ILE A 20 4.25 7.10 8.22
N GLY A 21 4.14 8.18 9.00
CA GLY A 21 3.76 9.50 8.50
C GLY A 21 4.77 10.11 7.54
N ALA A 22 6.07 9.85 7.75
CA ALA A 22 7.12 10.28 6.83
C ALA A 22 7.09 9.50 5.50
N ARG A 23 6.86 8.18 5.54
CA ARG A 23 6.68 7.34 4.35
C ARG A 23 5.56 7.84 3.43
N ARG A 24 4.49 8.38 4.01
CA ARG A 24 3.37 8.94 3.23
C ARG A 24 3.73 10.20 2.45
N ARG A 25 4.78 10.91 2.88
CA ARG A 25 5.18 12.22 2.32
C ARG A 25 6.36 12.14 1.34
N ASP A 26 7.13 11.06 1.34
CA ASP A 26 8.39 10.98 0.59
C ASP A 26 8.50 9.63 -0.13
N ARG A 27 8.66 9.66 -1.45
CA ARG A 27 8.78 8.46 -2.33
C ARG A 27 10.22 8.18 -2.77
N THR A 28 11.21 8.88 -2.20
CA THR A 28 12.63 8.71 -2.52
C THR A 28 13.27 7.56 -1.73
N ALA A 29 14.59 7.39 -1.82
CA ALA A 29 15.35 6.45 -0.98
C ALA A 29 15.09 6.64 0.53
N ARG A 30 14.66 7.83 0.96
CA ARG A 30 14.23 8.10 2.35
C ARG A 30 13.05 7.22 2.76
N TYR A 31 12.19 6.83 1.82
CA TYR A 31 11.11 5.87 2.06
C TYR A 31 11.64 4.53 2.61
N LEU A 32 12.70 3.99 2.00
CA LEU A 32 13.31 2.73 2.42
C LEU A 32 13.95 2.86 3.81
N LEU A 33 14.62 3.98 4.09
CA LEU A 33 15.18 4.25 5.40
C LEU A 33 14.09 4.29 6.49
N TRP A 34 13.03 5.08 6.29
CA TRP A 34 11.87 5.09 7.20
C TRP A 34 11.17 3.73 7.26
N SER A 35 11.30 2.94 6.21
CA SER A 35 10.82 1.57 6.16
C SER A 35 11.54 0.64 7.13
N VAL A 36 12.87 0.66 7.07
CA VAL A 36 13.74 -0.08 7.97
C VAL A 36 13.56 0.39 9.41
N ILE A 37 13.55 1.71 9.66
CA ILE A 37 13.42 2.28 11.01
C ILE A 37 12.13 1.78 11.70
N ALA A 38 10.98 1.86 11.03
CA ALA A 38 9.74 1.37 11.68
C ALA A 38 9.70 -0.16 11.83
N GLY A 39 10.39 -0.90 10.96
CA GLY A 39 10.57 -2.34 11.12
C GLY A 39 11.38 -2.69 12.37
N VAL A 40 12.51 -2.02 12.56
CA VAL A 40 13.37 -2.17 13.75
C VAL A 40 12.62 -1.74 15.01
N ALA A 41 11.89 -0.62 14.97
CA ALA A 41 11.08 -0.16 16.10
C ALA A 41 10.01 -1.19 16.49
N ASN A 42 9.31 -1.79 15.52
CA ASN A 42 8.34 -2.86 15.78
C ASN A 42 8.99 -4.10 16.43
N ALA A 43 10.17 -4.52 15.94
CA ALA A 43 10.88 -5.66 16.51
C ALA A 43 11.31 -5.40 17.96
N ALA A 44 11.83 -4.19 18.24
CA ALA A 44 12.19 -3.77 19.59
C ALA A 44 10.97 -3.71 20.52
N MET A 45 9.84 -3.18 20.05
CA MET A 45 8.58 -3.16 20.81
C MET A 45 8.11 -4.58 21.16
N LEU A 46 8.14 -5.52 20.21
CA LEU A 46 7.75 -6.91 20.45
C LEU A 46 8.67 -7.59 21.44
N ALA A 47 9.99 -7.39 21.32
CA ALA A 47 10.96 -7.94 22.25
C ALA A 47 10.70 -7.42 23.68
N LEU A 48 10.52 -6.11 23.85
CA LEU A 48 10.23 -5.50 25.14
C LEU A 48 8.90 -5.99 25.73
N ALA A 49 7.83 -6.00 24.93
CA ALA A 49 6.51 -6.46 25.33
C ALA A 49 6.53 -7.93 25.76
N THR A 50 7.19 -8.78 24.98
CA THR A 50 7.29 -10.22 25.26
C THR A 50 8.09 -10.47 26.53
N SER A 51 9.25 -9.81 26.70
CA SER A 51 10.04 -9.90 27.92
C SER A 51 9.24 -9.47 29.16
N PHE A 52 8.45 -8.40 29.06
CA PHE A 52 7.60 -7.96 30.16
C PHE A 52 6.48 -8.96 30.50
N VAL A 53 5.82 -9.52 29.48
CA VAL A 53 4.80 -10.56 29.68
C VAL A 53 5.41 -11.82 30.31
N LEU A 54 6.56 -12.27 29.85
CA LEU A 54 7.27 -13.42 30.40
C LEU A 54 7.71 -13.18 31.84
N PHE A 55 8.15 -11.96 32.18
CA PHE A 55 8.45 -11.57 33.54
C PHE A 55 7.21 -11.68 34.44
N LEU A 56 6.07 -11.11 34.03
CA LEU A 56 4.81 -11.22 34.78
C LEU A 56 4.39 -12.67 34.99
N TRP A 57 4.59 -13.51 33.98
CA TRP A 57 4.33 -14.95 34.08
C TRP A 57 5.25 -15.61 35.12
N ALA A 58 6.55 -15.32 35.09
CA ALA A 58 7.55 -15.91 35.98
C ALA A 58 7.31 -15.58 37.47
N VAL A 59 6.76 -14.39 37.76
CA VAL A 59 6.43 -13.98 39.14
C VAL A 59 5.02 -14.39 39.59
N GLY A 60 4.31 -15.24 38.82
CA GLY A 60 2.98 -15.74 39.16
C GLY A 60 1.82 -14.80 38.82
N LEU A 61 2.08 -13.66 38.15
CA LEU A 61 1.07 -12.68 37.71
C LEU A 61 0.60 -12.96 36.26
N TRP A 62 0.37 -14.24 35.94
CA TRP A 62 0.05 -14.69 34.57
C TRP A 62 -1.23 -14.05 34.00
N TRP A 63 -2.25 -13.80 34.82
CA TRP A 63 -3.50 -13.14 34.39
C TRP A 63 -3.24 -11.71 33.91
N LEU A 64 -2.33 -10.99 34.58
CA LEU A 64 -1.89 -9.68 34.15
C LEU A 64 -1.03 -9.79 32.90
N GLY A 65 -0.18 -10.82 32.80
CA GLY A 65 0.56 -11.16 31.58
C GLY A 65 -0.35 -11.33 30.35
N LEU A 66 -1.50 -12.00 30.50
CA LEU A 66 -2.50 -12.15 29.43
C LEU A 66 -3.09 -10.78 29.03
N ALA A 67 -3.49 -9.97 30.00
CA ALA A 67 -4.00 -8.62 29.73
C ALA A 67 -2.94 -7.75 29.03
N MET A 68 -1.68 -7.82 29.47
CA MET A 68 -0.57 -7.08 28.86
C MET A 68 -0.21 -7.59 27.47
N THR A 69 -0.40 -8.88 27.18
CA THR A 69 -0.27 -9.42 25.82
C THR A 69 -1.28 -8.77 24.87
N ALA A 70 -2.54 -8.67 25.31
CA ALA A 70 -3.59 -8.01 24.53
C ALA A 70 -3.30 -6.52 24.28
N VAL A 71 -2.67 -5.83 25.22
CA VAL A 71 -2.37 -4.39 25.11
C VAL A 71 -1.07 -4.10 24.34
N LEU A 72 -0.02 -4.90 24.56
CA LEU A 72 1.33 -4.58 24.07
C LEU A 72 1.71 -5.37 22.82
N VAL A 73 1.27 -6.63 22.71
CA VAL A 73 1.67 -7.51 21.60
C VAL A 73 0.67 -7.41 20.45
N VAL A 74 -0.63 -7.54 20.76
CA VAL A 74 -1.70 -7.59 19.75
C VAL A 74 -1.65 -6.39 18.78
N PRO A 75 -1.53 -5.12 19.21
CA PRO A 75 -1.52 -4.00 18.26
C PRO A 75 -0.33 -4.01 17.28
N VAL A 76 0.77 -4.66 17.64
CA VAL A 76 1.95 -4.78 16.78
C VAL A 76 1.77 -5.91 15.77
N ILE A 77 1.24 -7.06 16.21
CA ILE A 77 1.05 -8.23 15.34
C ILE A 77 -0.25 -8.20 14.52
N ALA A 78 -1.26 -7.44 14.95
CA ALA A 78 -2.61 -7.50 14.39
C ALA A 78 -2.63 -7.24 12.88
N SER A 79 -1.89 -6.23 12.39
CA SER A 79 -1.84 -5.93 10.96
C SER A 79 -1.31 -7.12 10.12
N ALA A 80 -0.27 -7.81 10.62
CA ALA A 80 0.29 -8.98 9.97
C ALA A 80 -0.67 -10.18 10.06
N ALA A 81 -1.25 -10.42 11.24
CA ALA A 81 -2.23 -11.49 11.47
C ALA A 81 -3.47 -11.33 10.59
N ILE A 82 -4.01 -10.11 10.45
CA ILE A 82 -5.13 -9.79 9.56
C ILE A 82 -4.81 -10.24 8.13
N ARG A 83 -3.66 -9.82 7.59
CA ARG A 83 -3.31 -10.01 6.17
C ARG A 83 -2.87 -11.42 5.83
N LEU A 84 -2.20 -12.11 6.75
CA LEU A 84 -1.58 -13.41 6.51
C LEU A 84 -2.43 -14.59 7.01
N VAL A 85 -3.33 -14.35 7.97
CA VAL A 85 -4.10 -15.43 8.61
C VAL A 85 -5.60 -15.16 8.49
N LEU A 86 -6.10 -14.05 9.05
CA LEU A 86 -7.55 -13.86 9.22
C LEU A 86 -8.29 -13.65 7.89
N VAL A 87 -7.75 -12.82 6.99
CA VAL A 87 -8.34 -12.56 5.67
C VAL A 87 -8.27 -13.79 4.75
N PRO A 88 -7.13 -14.50 4.63
CA PRO A 88 -7.10 -15.75 3.86
C PRO A 88 -8.03 -16.83 4.42
N ALA A 89 -8.14 -16.94 5.74
CA ALA A 89 -9.00 -17.95 6.39
C ALA A 89 -10.49 -17.60 6.40
N GLY A 90 -10.89 -16.40 5.96
CA GLY A 90 -12.29 -15.99 5.91
C GLY A 90 -12.88 -15.56 7.26
N TYR A 91 -12.04 -15.31 8.28
CA TYR A 91 -12.48 -14.99 9.65
C TYR A 91 -12.88 -13.52 9.80
N HIS A 92 -13.91 -13.08 9.07
CA HIS A 92 -14.34 -11.69 8.97
C HIS A 92 -14.61 -10.99 10.30
N ARG A 93 -15.25 -11.64 11.29
CA ARG A 93 -15.50 -11.02 12.61
C ARG A 93 -14.23 -10.81 13.42
N LEU A 94 -13.32 -11.81 13.41
CA LEU A 94 -12.03 -11.68 14.08
C LEU A 94 -11.15 -10.64 13.38
N ALA A 95 -11.18 -10.60 12.04
CA ALA A 95 -10.47 -9.61 11.25
C ALA A 95 -10.96 -8.19 11.56
N TYR A 96 -12.28 -7.99 11.68
CA TYR A 96 -12.89 -6.73 12.12
C TYR A 96 -12.36 -6.29 13.50
N GLN A 97 -12.45 -7.17 14.50
CA GLN A 97 -12.01 -6.87 15.86
C GLN A 97 -10.50 -6.57 15.90
N ALA A 98 -9.68 -7.40 15.26
CA ALA A 98 -8.24 -7.15 15.17
C ALA A 98 -7.92 -5.81 14.49
N ALA A 99 -8.69 -5.44 13.46
CA ALA A 99 -8.50 -4.20 12.75
C ALA A 99 -8.83 -2.97 13.62
N LEU A 100 -9.87 -3.03 14.45
CA LEU A 100 -10.21 -1.98 15.43
C LEU A 100 -9.02 -1.66 16.36
N TYR A 101 -8.30 -2.68 16.81
CA TYR A 101 -7.13 -2.51 17.68
C TYR A 101 -5.84 -2.16 16.93
N SER A 102 -5.72 -2.56 15.65
CA SER A 102 -4.47 -2.44 14.89
C SER A 102 -4.09 -1.01 14.49
N ARG A 103 -5.09 -0.13 14.33
CA ARG A 103 -4.91 1.24 13.84
C ARG A 103 -5.73 2.21 14.68
N PRO A 104 -5.20 2.67 15.83
CA PRO A 104 -5.83 3.76 16.55
C PRO A 104 -5.81 5.01 15.66
N GLY A 105 -6.98 5.51 15.32
CA GLY A 105 -7.21 6.69 14.48
C GLY A 105 -8.55 7.33 14.83
N PRO A 106 -8.93 8.44 14.17
CA PRO A 106 -10.21 9.10 14.46
C PRO A 106 -11.42 8.20 14.18
N ASP A 107 -11.29 7.27 13.22
CA ASP A 107 -12.31 6.25 12.93
C ASP A 107 -11.65 4.89 12.63
N PRO A 108 -11.42 4.05 13.66
CA PRO A 108 -10.90 2.69 13.46
C PRO A 108 -11.96 1.75 12.85
N ALA A 109 -13.25 2.07 12.97
CA ALA A 109 -14.34 1.25 12.44
C ALA A 109 -14.36 1.29 10.90
N ALA A 110 -13.98 2.42 10.29
CA ALA A 110 -13.79 2.56 8.84
C ALA A 110 -12.89 1.46 8.26
N TYR A 111 -11.69 1.32 8.85
CA TYR A 111 -10.70 0.35 8.41
C TYR A 111 -11.12 -1.08 8.76
N ALA A 112 -11.70 -1.28 9.94
CA ALA A 112 -12.19 -2.58 10.36
C ALA A 112 -13.29 -3.13 9.44
N LEU A 113 -14.20 -2.28 8.99
CA LEU A 113 -15.25 -2.63 8.03
C LEU A 113 -14.64 -3.14 6.72
N CYS A 114 -13.66 -2.42 6.17
CA CYS A 114 -13.01 -2.82 4.91
C CYS A 114 -12.23 -4.14 5.07
N VAL A 115 -11.53 -4.34 6.19
CA VAL A 115 -10.84 -5.59 6.49
C VAL A 115 -11.82 -6.77 6.60
N ALA A 116 -12.97 -6.56 7.23
CA ALA A 116 -14.00 -7.58 7.34
C ALA A 116 -14.61 -7.92 5.98
N ALA A 117 -14.89 -6.91 5.15
CA ALA A 117 -15.34 -7.08 3.77
C ALA A 117 -14.33 -7.91 2.95
N TRP A 118 -13.04 -7.62 3.08
CA TRP A 118 -11.98 -8.37 2.40
C TRP A 118 -11.88 -9.83 2.85
N ALA A 119 -12.23 -10.12 4.10
CA ALA A 119 -12.27 -11.45 4.68
C ALA A 119 -13.60 -12.19 4.44
N ALA A 120 -14.63 -11.55 3.90
CA ALA A 120 -15.93 -12.19 3.70
C ALA A 120 -15.88 -13.17 2.51
N ARG A 121 -16.24 -14.43 2.74
CA ARG A 121 -16.19 -15.52 1.74
C ARG A 121 -17.53 -16.17 1.42
N ASP A 122 -18.50 -16.05 2.31
CA ASP A 122 -19.82 -16.69 2.20
C ASP A 122 -20.96 -15.68 2.41
N GLY A 123 -22.19 -16.11 2.15
CA GLY A 123 -23.38 -15.25 2.28
C GLY A 123 -23.63 -14.73 3.70
N VAL A 124 -23.26 -15.51 4.73
CA VAL A 124 -23.42 -15.11 6.14
C VAL A 124 -22.46 -13.97 6.49
N ALA A 125 -21.20 -14.08 6.04
CA ALA A 125 -20.19 -13.04 6.20
C ALA A 125 -20.58 -11.76 5.43
N VAL A 126 -21.05 -11.90 4.19
CA VAL A 126 -21.51 -10.76 3.37
C VAL A 126 -22.68 -10.04 4.05
N ALA A 127 -23.68 -10.78 4.54
CA ALA A 127 -24.82 -10.19 5.25
C ALA A 127 -24.39 -9.45 6.52
N TRP A 128 -23.48 -10.05 7.30
CA TRP A 128 -22.95 -9.41 8.50
C TRP A 128 -22.18 -8.12 8.19
N VAL A 129 -21.27 -8.14 7.21
CA VAL A 129 -20.51 -6.94 6.80
C VAL A 129 -21.44 -5.86 6.25
N SER A 130 -22.46 -6.24 5.47
CA SER A 130 -23.45 -5.29 4.95
C SER A 130 -24.22 -4.62 6.08
N ALA A 131 -24.65 -5.38 7.09
CA ALA A 131 -25.30 -4.80 8.28
C ALA A 131 -24.39 -3.82 9.04
N GLN A 132 -23.09 -4.13 9.19
CA GLN A 132 -22.13 -3.21 9.80
C GLN A 132 -21.93 -1.93 8.98
N ARG A 133 -21.85 -2.07 7.65
CA ARG A 133 -21.75 -0.94 6.71
C ARG A 133 -22.98 -0.03 6.82
N ASP A 134 -24.18 -0.62 6.79
CA ASP A 134 -25.43 0.13 6.75
C ASP A 134 -25.72 0.86 8.08
N ALA A 135 -25.23 0.30 9.19
CA ALA A 135 -25.31 0.91 10.53
C ALA A 135 -24.32 2.06 10.76
N ARG A 136 -23.24 2.17 9.96
CA ARG A 136 -22.21 3.18 10.18
C ARG A 136 -22.66 4.56 9.71
N ARG A 137 -22.32 5.58 10.50
CA ARG A 137 -22.54 7.01 10.22
C ARG A 137 -21.33 7.81 10.69
N PRO A 138 -20.91 8.86 9.95
CA PRO A 138 -21.37 9.24 8.60
C PRO A 138 -20.97 8.20 7.53
N LEU A 139 -21.68 8.22 6.40
CA LEU A 139 -21.28 7.44 5.22
C LEU A 139 -20.08 8.12 4.54
N GLY A 140 -19.14 7.35 3.99
CA GLY A 140 -17.98 7.88 3.28
C GLY A 140 -17.24 6.84 2.44
N ASP A 141 -15.93 7.01 2.32
CA ASP A 141 -15.05 6.17 1.50
C ASP A 141 -15.00 4.70 1.95
N ALA A 142 -15.12 4.42 3.25
CA ALA A 142 -15.09 3.06 3.76
C ALA A 142 -16.31 2.22 3.36
N GLU A 143 -17.50 2.80 3.23
CA GLU A 143 -18.69 2.09 2.76
C GLU A 143 -18.56 1.70 1.29
N VAL A 144 -18.03 2.61 0.46
CA VAL A 144 -17.74 2.35 -0.95
C VAL A 144 -16.64 1.29 -1.08
N ALA A 145 -15.55 1.42 -0.32
CA ALA A 145 -14.45 0.46 -0.31
C ALA A 145 -14.90 -0.94 0.17
N ALA A 146 -15.70 -1.02 1.24
CA ALA A 146 -16.25 -2.27 1.73
C ALA A 146 -17.17 -2.93 0.68
N THR A 147 -18.02 -2.14 0.01
CA THR A 147 -18.89 -2.63 -1.07
C THR A 147 -18.07 -3.19 -2.23
N ALA A 148 -17.00 -2.49 -2.61
CA ALA A 148 -16.08 -2.95 -3.63
C ALA A 148 -15.38 -4.26 -3.25
N LEU A 149 -14.91 -4.38 -2.01
CA LEU A 149 -14.25 -5.60 -1.51
C LEU A 149 -15.22 -6.79 -1.44
N LEU A 150 -16.49 -6.56 -1.12
CA LEU A 150 -17.55 -7.58 -1.19
C LEU A 150 -17.85 -7.99 -2.64
N ALA A 151 -17.78 -7.07 -3.61
CA ALA A 151 -17.90 -7.40 -5.04
C ALA A 151 -16.72 -8.27 -5.50
N ALA A 152 -15.49 -7.89 -5.15
CA ALA A 152 -14.29 -8.69 -5.41
C ALA A 152 -14.38 -10.09 -4.79
N GLY A 153 -14.87 -10.20 -3.54
CA GLY A 153 -15.08 -11.48 -2.86
C GLY A 153 -16.07 -12.42 -3.57
N ARG A 154 -17.00 -11.85 -4.36
CA ARG A 154 -17.96 -12.59 -5.21
C ARG A 154 -17.43 -12.88 -6.62
N GLY A 155 -16.18 -12.52 -6.93
CA GLY A 155 -15.57 -12.67 -8.25
C GLY A 155 -15.84 -11.51 -9.22
N ASP A 156 -16.54 -10.46 -8.79
CA ASP A 156 -16.80 -9.28 -9.61
C ASP A 156 -15.69 -8.22 -9.43
N ALA A 157 -14.52 -8.53 -10.00
CA ALA A 157 -13.34 -7.67 -9.92
C ALA A 157 -13.51 -6.36 -10.72
N ALA A 158 -14.33 -6.35 -11.76
CA ALA A 158 -14.58 -5.15 -12.58
C ALA A 158 -15.32 -4.08 -11.77
N THR A 159 -16.44 -4.46 -11.15
CA THR A 159 -17.20 -3.56 -10.29
C THR A 159 -16.37 -3.10 -9.09
N ALA A 160 -15.61 -4.02 -8.48
CA ALA A 160 -14.71 -3.67 -7.39
C ALA A 160 -13.70 -2.58 -7.79
N ARG A 161 -13.09 -2.71 -8.97
CA ARG A 161 -12.12 -1.76 -9.50
C ARG A 161 -12.73 -0.37 -9.73
N GLU A 162 -13.91 -0.32 -10.34
CA GLU A 162 -14.62 0.95 -10.59
C GLU A 162 -14.97 1.68 -9.29
N LEU A 163 -15.52 0.96 -8.31
CA LEU A 163 -15.86 1.52 -6.99
C LEU A 163 -14.62 1.97 -6.20
N LEU A 164 -13.50 1.23 -6.27
CA LEU A 164 -12.27 1.66 -5.61
C LEU A 164 -11.66 2.90 -6.28
N ARG A 165 -11.79 3.06 -7.60
CA ARG A 165 -11.36 4.29 -8.29
C ARG A 165 -12.20 5.49 -7.91
N SER A 166 -13.51 5.31 -7.75
CA SER A 166 -14.41 6.41 -7.38
C SER A 166 -14.10 6.99 -6.00
N LEU A 167 -13.37 6.27 -5.13
CA LEU A 167 -12.91 6.80 -3.85
C LEU A 167 -12.16 8.12 -4.04
N ALA A 168 -11.33 8.27 -5.08
CA ALA A 168 -10.55 9.49 -5.33
C ALA A 168 -11.43 10.76 -5.44
N MET A 169 -12.72 10.61 -5.72
CA MET A 169 -13.69 11.70 -5.83
C MET A 169 -14.42 12.04 -4.52
N LEU A 170 -14.26 11.21 -3.48
CA LEU A 170 -14.94 11.39 -2.19
C LEU A 170 -14.17 12.33 -1.27
N VAL A 171 -14.90 13.19 -0.56
CA VAL A 171 -14.37 14.19 0.39
C VAL A 171 -13.85 13.52 1.66
N GLU A 172 -14.53 12.48 2.13
CA GLU A 172 -14.09 11.69 3.27
C GLU A 172 -12.78 10.97 2.93
N ASP A 173 -11.75 11.27 3.71
CA ASP A 173 -10.43 10.69 3.57
C ASP A 173 -10.07 9.93 4.85
N HIS A 174 -10.25 8.60 4.81
CA HIS A 174 -9.66 7.70 5.79
C HIS A 174 -8.38 7.11 5.20
N PRO A 175 -7.18 7.58 5.60
CA PRO A 175 -5.93 7.19 4.95
C PRO A 175 -5.69 5.67 4.93
N ALA A 176 -6.17 4.97 5.96
CA ALA A 176 -6.06 3.51 6.04
C ALA A 176 -6.94 2.77 5.01
N VAL A 177 -8.11 3.31 4.71
CA VAL A 177 -9.03 2.81 3.68
C VAL A 177 -8.40 3.05 2.31
N ARG A 178 -7.83 4.25 2.09
CA ARG A 178 -7.13 4.60 0.85
C ARG A 178 -5.91 3.71 0.60
N GLU A 179 -5.12 3.42 1.63
CA GLU A 179 -4.00 2.46 1.54
C GLU A 179 -4.47 1.08 1.09
N LEU A 180 -5.52 0.55 1.71
CA LEU A 180 -6.05 -0.77 1.37
C LEU A 180 -6.60 -0.82 -0.06
N ALA A 181 -7.34 0.21 -0.47
CA ALA A 181 -7.90 0.32 -1.81
C ALA A 181 -6.80 0.44 -2.89
N GLY A 182 -5.79 1.29 -2.66
CA GLY A 182 -4.65 1.44 -3.57
C GLY A 182 -3.82 0.15 -3.69
N GLU A 183 -3.60 -0.56 -2.58
CA GLU A 183 -2.95 -1.87 -2.61
C GLU A 183 -3.76 -2.90 -3.42
N TRP A 184 -5.08 -2.92 -3.27
CA TRP A 184 -5.95 -3.82 -4.03
C TRP A 184 -5.88 -3.51 -5.54
N LEU A 185 -6.03 -2.24 -5.93
CA LEU A 185 -5.97 -1.81 -7.32
C LEU A 185 -4.61 -2.12 -7.97
N ALA A 186 -3.52 -1.91 -7.23
CA ALA A 186 -2.18 -2.21 -7.72
C ALA A 186 -1.97 -3.72 -7.92
N CYS A 187 -2.48 -4.55 -7.00
CA CYS A 187 -2.45 -6.01 -7.18
C CYS A 187 -3.27 -6.46 -8.39
N ASP A 188 -4.50 -5.97 -8.54
CA ASP A 188 -5.36 -6.31 -9.68
C ASP A 188 -4.73 -5.89 -11.02
N ALA A 189 -4.13 -4.71 -11.10
CA ALA A 189 -3.42 -4.26 -12.31
C ALA A 189 -2.22 -5.17 -12.63
N ALA A 190 -1.43 -5.53 -11.61
CA ALA A 190 -0.31 -6.45 -11.76
C ALA A 190 -0.73 -7.85 -12.24
N GLU A 191 -1.80 -8.40 -11.66
CA GLU A 191 -2.34 -9.72 -12.04
C GLU A 191 -2.85 -9.75 -13.49
N ARG A 192 -3.36 -8.61 -14.00
CA ARG A 192 -3.78 -8.47 -15.40
C ARG A 192 -2.66 -8.07 -16.36
N GLY A 193 -1.44 -7.84 -15.87
CA GLY A 193 -0.34 -7.29 -16.68
C GLY A 193 -0.59 -5.87 -17.18
N ALA A 194 -1.52 -5.13 -16.58
CA ALA A 194 -1.90 -3.77 -16.96
C ALA A 194 -0.92 -2.73 -16.38
N TRP A 195 0.38 -2.91 -16.62
CA TRP A 195 1.45 -2.08 -16.05
C TRP A 195 1.44 -0.61 -16.50
N HIS A 196 0.75 -0.32 -17.61
CA HIS A 196 0.53 1.04 -18.13
C HIS A 196 -0.67 1.71 -17.46
N GLU A 197 -1.54 0.94 -16.81
CA GLU A 197 -2.68 1.51 -16.13
C GLU A 197 -2.15 2.35 -14.97
N PRO A 198 -2.52 3.63 -14.91
CA PRO A 198 -2.06 4.48 -13.84
C PRO A 198 -2.53 3.88 -12.50
N ILE A 199 -1.59 3.39 -11.70
CA ILE A 199 -1.85 3.02 -10.29
C ILE A 199 -2.42 4.24 -9.55
N TYR A 200 -2.14 5.43 -10.08
CA TYR A 200 -2.69 6.72 -9.70
C TYR A 200 -3.65 7.19 -10.78
N PRO A 201 -4.94 7.44 -10.50
CA PRO A 201 -5.60 8.47 -11.28
C PRO A 201 -4.73 9.71 -11.07
N THR A 202 -3.94 10.07 -12.07
CA THR A 202 -3.29 11.36 -12.08
C THR A 202 -4.44 12.33 -11.90
N GLY A 203 -4.50 12.97 -10.73
CA GLY A 203 -4.94 14.35 -10.71
C GLY A 203 -3.95 15.03 -11.64
N GLU A 204 -4.21 15.00 -12.94
CA GLU A 204 -3.57 15.92 -13.86
C GLU A 204 -3.73 17.27 -13.19
N ASP A 205 -2.60 17.98 -13.03
CA ASP A 205 -2.62 19.39 -12.71
C ASP A 205 -3.70 20.00 -13.60
N PRO A 206 -4.71 20.69 -13.04
CA PRO A 206 -5.66 21.39 -13.87
C PRO A 206 -4.83 22.26 -14.81
N ARG A 207 -4.90 21.97 -16.12
CA ARG A 207 -4.37 22.89 -17.13
C ARG A 207 -4.87 24.27 -16.72
N PRO A 208 -4.02 25.32 -16.70
CA PRO A 208 -4.45 26.64 -16.29
C PRO A 208 -5.61 27.07 -17.20
N THR A 209 -6.84 26.84 -16.73
CA THR A 209 -8.04 27.39 -17.34
C THR A 209 -7.96 28.87 -17.10
N GLY A 210 -7.99 29.60 -18.21
CA GLY A 210 -7.68 31.01 -18.31
C GLY A 210 -8.15 31.84 -17.12
N GLU A 211 -7.23 32.69 -16.70
CA GLU A 211 -7.46 33.97 -16.06
C GLU A 211 -8.81 34.59 -16.49
N ALA A 212 -9.86 34.35 -15.70
CA ALA A 212 -11.12 35.05 -15.82
C ALA A 212 -11.19 36.10 -14.71
N VAL A 213 -11.01 37.34 -15.15
CA VAL A 213 -11.08 38.60 -14.42
C VAL A 213 -12.45 38.76 -13.75
N GLY A 214 -12.44 38.98 -12.42
CA GLY A 214 -13.40 39.84 -11.71
C GLY A 214 -14.76 39.25 -11.29
N ALA A 215 -14.89 38.81 -10.03
CA ALA A 215 -16.00 39.20 -9.14
C ALA A 215 -15.80 38.65 -7.70
N PRO A 216 -16.26 39.37 -6.65
CA PRO A 216 -15.99 39.05 -5.25
C PRO A 216 -17.12 38.25 -4.59
N THR A 217 -16.81 37.35 -3.65
CA THR A 217 -17.33 37.30 -2.25
C THR A 217 -16.73 36.06 -1.52
N PRO A 218 -16.06 36.22 -0.36
CA PRO A 218 -15.45 35.10 0.35
C PRO A 218 -16.47 34.41 1.29
N ARG A 219 -17.04 33.28 0.85
CA ARG A 219 -17.53 32.26 1.78
C ARG A 219 -16.35 31.37 2.21
N ALA A 220 -16.37 30.98 3.48
CA ALA A 220 -15.32 30.24 4.18
C ALA A 220 -14.58 29.22 3.31
N ARG A 221 -13.26 29.39 3.20
CA ARG A 221 -12.35 28.57 2.42
C ARG A 221 -12.43 27.11 2.89
N LEU A 222 -13.16 26.27 2.15
CA LEU A 222 -12.69 24.92 1.92
C LEU A 222 -11.35 25.07 1.21
N SER A 223 -10.26 24.71 1.87
CA SER A 223 -8.93 24.73 1.25
C SER A 223 -9.00 24.03 -0.10
N PRO A 224 -8.41 24.60 -1.17
CA PRO A 224 -8.31 23.92 -2.46
C PRO A 224 -7.78 22.50 -2.22
N ILE A 225 -8.54 21.51 -2.69
CA ILE A 225 -8.06 20.13 -2.77
C ILE A 225 -6.85 20.20 -3.70
N ASP A 226 -5.67 20.11 -3.11
CA ASP A 226 -4.41 20.07 -3.82
C ASP A 226 -4.45 18.85 -4.77
N PRO A 227 -4.50 19.03 -6.10
CA PRO A 227 -4.65 17.94 -7.06
C PRO A 227 -3.46 16.98 -7.04
N THR A 228 -2.32 17.40 -6.46
CA THR A 228 -1.18 16.50 -6.19
C THR A 228 -1.44 15.50 -5.06
N ARG A 229 -2.53 15.66 -4.28
CA ARG A 229 -2.95 14.73 -3.21
C ARG A 229 -3.73 13.51 -3.69
N ALA A 230 -4.11 13.41 -4.96
CA ALA A 230 -4.66 12.17 -5.53
C ALA A 230 -3.61 11.06 -5.70
N SER A 231 -2.42 11.24 -5.12
CA SER A 231 -1.44 10.19 -4.99
C SER A 231 -1.93 9.19 -3.93
N TRP A 232 -2.43 8.01 -4.35
CA TRP A 232 -2.68 6.90 -3.42
C TRP A 232 -1.49 6.73 -2.46
N PRO A 233 -1.75 6.49 -1.17
CA PRO A 233 -0.70 6.49 -0.17
C PRO A 233 0.36 5.42 -0.46
N ALA A 234 1.63 5.80 -0.33
CA ALA A 234 2.78 4.96 -0.64
C ALA A 234 2.93 3.82 0.38
N THR A 235 2.33 2.68 0.09
CA THR A 235 2.54 1.44 0.85
C THR A 235 3.79 0.72 0.33
N PRO A 236 4.41 -0.17 1.13
CA PRO A 236 5.58 -0.91 0.65
C PRO A 236 5.26 -1.78 -0.57
N LEU A 237 4.00 -2.23 -0.68
CA LEU A 237 3.52 -3.00 -1.81
C LEU A 237 3.38 -2.14 -3.07
N THR A 238 2.69 -1.01 -2.98
CA THR A 238 2.53 -0.11 -4.13
C THR A 238 3.89 0.41 -4.60
N TYR A 239 4.78 0.76 -3.68
CA TYR A 239 6.14 1.20 -4.02
C TYR A 239 6.98 0.14 -4.75
N LEU A 240 6.79 -1.14 -4.39
CA LEU A 240 7.37 -2.26 -5.14
C LEU A 240 6.74 -2.37 -6.53
N LEU A 241 5.42 -2.40 -6.62
CA LEU A 241 4.69 -2.58 -7.87
C LEU A 241 4.93 -1.43 -8.85
N GLU A 242 5.06 -0.20 -8.38
CA GLU A 242 5.50 0.96 -9.18
C GLU A 242 6.90 0.72 -9.78
N GLY A 243 7.82 0.15 -9.01
CA GLY A 243 9.16 -0.17 -9.48
C GLY A 243 9.17 -1.29 -10.53
N ILE A 244 8.30 -2.28 -10.37
CA ILE A 244 8.06 -3.36 -11.34
C ILE A 244 7.48 -2.77 -12.63
N ALA A 245 6.42 -1.97 -12.52
CA ALA A 245 5.78 -1.31 -13.66
C ALA A 245 6.77 -0.43 -14.44
N ALA A 246 7.58 0.39 -13.74
CA ALA A 246 8.59 1.23 -14.36
C ALA A 246 9.63 0.44 -15.17
N ARG A 247 10.00 -0.77 -14.73
CA ARG A 247 10.89 -1.65 -15.50
C ARG A 247 10.18 -2.25 -16.72
N HIS A 248 8.93 -2.69 -16.58
CA HIS A 248 8.15 -3.22 -17.71
C HIS A 248 7.88 -2.18 -18.79
N THR A 249 7.71 -0.91 -18.42
CA THR A 249 7.48 0.19 -19.37
C THR A 249 8.75 0.85 -19.90
N GLY A 250 9.93 0.42 -19.42
CA GLY A 250 11.21 1.01 -19.83
C GLY A 250 11.39 2.47 -19.41
N ALA A 251 10.76 2.90 -18.30
CA ALA A 251 10.84 4.27 -17.83
C ALA A 251 12.31 4.67 -17.52
N ALA A 252 12.71 5.89 -17.91
CA ALA A 252 14.10 6.36 -17.78
C ALA A 252 14.65 6.34 -16.32
N GLY A 253 13.76 6.37 -15.32
CA GLY A 253 14.09 6.26 -13.89
C GLY A 253 13.76 4.91 -13.27
N ALA A 254 13.65 3.84 -14.06
CA ALA A 254 13.32 2.51 -13.53
C ALA A 254 14.36 2.03 -12.50
N PRO A 255 13.94 1.43 -11.38
CA PRO A 255 14.85 1.03 -10.32
C PRO A 255 15.82 -0.05 -10.81
N SER A 256 17.06 0.03 -10.34
CA SER A 256 18.07 -1.01 -10.54
C SER A 256 17.65 -2.36 -9.92
N ALA A 257 18.33 -3.44 -10.31
CA ALA A 257 18.03 -4.77 -9.77
C ALA A 257 18.16 -4.83 -8.24
N ARG A 258 19.19 -4.17 -7.69
CA ARG A 258 19.43 -4.10 -6.24
C ARG A 258 18.33 -3.32 -5.53
N GLU A 259 17.91 -2.18 -6.07
CA GLU A 259 16.82 -1.39 -5.51
C GLU A 259 15.50 -2.15 -5.54
N LEU A 260 15.21 -2.88 -6.62
CA LEU A 260 13.98 -3.66 -6.71
C LEU A 260 13.94 -4.79 -5.68
N TRP A 261 15.04 -5.50 -5.47
CA TRP A 261 15.15 -6.50 -4.39
C TRP A 261 15.04 -5.87 -2.99
N ALA A 262 15.61 -4.68 -2.79
CA ALA A 262 15.47 -3.95 -1.52
C ALA A 262 14.01 -3.57 -1.24
N ARG A 263 13.27 -3.10 -2.26
CA ARG A 263 11.82 -2.86 -2.16
C ARG A 263 11.05 -4.14 -1.85
N TRP A 264 11.42 -5.26 -2.49
CA TRP A 264 10.78 -6.56 -2.27
C TRP A 264 10.95 -7.08 -0.85
N LEU A 265 12.10 -6.87 -0.20
CA LEU A 265 12.32 -7.30 1.19
C LEU A 265 11.34 -6.66 2.18
N VAL A 266 10.96 -5.41 1.92
CA VAL A 266 10.05 -4.62 2.78
C VAL A 266 8.58 -4.84 2.40
N ALA A 267 8.29 -5.20 1.15
CA ALA A 267 6.93 -5.42 0.68
C ALA A 267 6.25 -6.64 1.37
N PRO A 268 4.93 -6.56 1.65
CA PRO A 268 4.16 -7.72 2.07
C PRO A 268 4.05 -8.75 0.94
N ARG A 269 3.65 -9.99 1.27
CA ARG A 269 3.42 -11.08 0.30
C ARG A 269 4.62 -11.41 -0.61
N ARG A 270 5.84 -11.34 -0.06
CA ARG A 270 7.10 -11.59 -0.76
C ARG A 270 7.12 -12.85 -1.63
N ARG A 271 6.51 -13.95 -1.17
CA ARG A 271 6.46 -15.21 -1.94
C ARG A 271 5.71 -15.02 -3.26
N THR A 272 4.56 -14.34 -3.22
CA THR A 272 3.71 -14.07 -4.40
C THR A 272 4.37 -13.05 -5.34
N THR A 273 4.93 -11.97 -4.80
CA THR A 273 5.52 -10.90 -5.62
C THR A 273 6.92 -11.22 -6.15
N ARG A 274 7.57 -12.29 -5.67
CA ARG A 274 8.90 -12.71 -6.15
C ARG A 274 8.90 -13.01 -7.65
N ALA A 275 7.85 -13.67 -8.15
CA ALA A 275 7.73 -14.00 -9.58
C ALA A 275 7.72 -12.73 -10.43
N LEU A 276 6.90 -11.73 -10.04
CA LEU A 276 6.82 -10.43 -10.70
C LEU A 276 8.16 -9.67 -10.69
N VAL A 277 8.92 -9.75 -9.60
CA VAL A 277 10.26 -9.14 -9.53
C VAL A 277 11.21 -9.82 -10.52
N VAL A 278 11.25 -11.15 -10.55
CA VAL A 278 12.13 -11.89 -11.47
C VAL A 278 11.76 -11.60 -12.93
N GLU A 279 10.46 -11.58 -13.24
CA GLU A 279 9.94 -11.23 -14.57
C GLU A 279 10.35 -9.81 -14.99
N ALA A 280 10.18 -8.81 -14.12
CA ALA A 280 10.57 -7.42 -14.41
C ALA A 280 12.09 -7.23 -14.57
N LEU A 281 12.90 -8.05 -13.90
CA LEU A 281 14.35 -8.05 -14.10
C LEU A 281 14.73 -8.66 -15.44
N ALA A 282 14.02 -9.70 -15.89
CA ALA A 282 14.21 -10.33 -17.19
C ALA A 282 13.74 -9.43 -18.35
N ALA A 283 12.59 -8.77 -18.21
CA ALA A 283 12.01 -7.89 -19.22
C ALA A 283 12.91 -6.67 -19.55
N ALA A 284 13.68 -6.21 -18.57
CA ALA A 284 14.61 -5.09 -18.72
C ALA A 284 16.05 -5.55 -18.97
N ALA A 285 16.29 -6.84 -19.26
CA ALA A 285 17.53 -7.23 -19.91
C ALA A 285 17.65 -6.39 -21.18
N PRO A 286 18.79 -5.72 -21.42
CA PRO A 286 18.94 -4.87 -22.58
C PRO A 286 18.53 -5.72 -23.78
N VAL A 287 17.52 -5.25 -24.54
CA VAL A 287 17.40 -5.63 -25.94
C VAL A 287 18.80 -5.40 -26.44
N ARG A 288 19.55 -6.48 -26.64
CA ARG A 288 20.89 -6.45 -27.20
C ARG A 288 20.61 -5.75 -28.50
N ARG A 289 20.85 -4.43 -28.55
CA ARG A 289 20.82 -3.68 -29.79
C ARG A 289 21.79 -4.49 -30.59
N GLU A 290 21.28 -5.26 -31.54
CA GLU A 290 22.10 -5.88 -32.55
C GLU A 290 22.91 -4.70 -33.03
N SER A 291 24.19 -4.69 -32.64
CA SER A 291 25.14 -3.70 -33.12
C SER A 291 24.90 -3.75 -34.61
N PRO A 292 24.36 -2.68 -35.23
CA PRO A 292 23.79 -2.73 -36.57
C PRO A 292 24.78 -3.52 -37.38
N ALA A 293 24.37 -4.73 -37.79
CA ALA A 293 25.27 -5.74 -38.32
C ALA A 293 26.18 -4.99 -39.28
N GLU A 294 27.48 -4.94 -38.95
CA GLU A 294 28.48 -4.16 -39.65
C GLU A 294 28.18 -4.34 -41.12
N ALA A 295 27.64 -3.29 -41.76
CA ALA A 295 27.09 -3.40 -43.10
C ALA A 295 28.20 -4.04 -43.92
N PRO A 296 27.95 -5.18 -44.60
CA PRO A 296 29.01 -5.92 -45.27
C PRO A 296 29.81 -4.93 -46.07
N ALA A 297 31.10 -4.80 -45.72
CA ALA A 297 32.00 -3.80 -46.28
C ALA A 297 31.73 -3.74 -47.79
N ALA A 298 31.26 -2.58 -48.26
CA ALA A 298 30.91 -2.40 -49.66
C ALA A 298 32.07 -2.93 -50.49
N ALA A 299 31.80 -3.99 -51.27
CA ALA A 299 32.80 -4.58 -52.13
C ALA A 299 33.39 -3.48 -53.01
N ASP A 300 34.72 -3.42 -53.03
CA ASP A 300 35.49 -2.47 -53.83
C ASP A 300 34.92 -2.43 -55.26
N PRO A 301 34.58 -1.25 -55.81
CA PRO A 301 34.07 -1.15 -57.17
C PRO A 301 35.14 -1.71 -58.13
N ALA A 302 34.72 -2.67 -58.97
CA ALA A 302 35.59 -3.28 -59.97
C ALA A 302 36.27 -2.21 -60.84
N PRO A 303 37.58 -2.37 -61.18
CA PRO A 303 38.30 -1.42 -62.02
C PRO A 303 37.63 -1.32 -63.40
N LEU A 304 37.39 -0.09 -63.83
CA LEU A 304 36.83 0.21 -65.15
C LEU A 304 37.76 -0.32 -66.26
N PRO A 305 37.22 -0.91 -67.33
CA PRO A 305 38.02 -1.38 -68.46
C PRO A 305 38.67 -0.19 -69.19
N CYS A 306 39.99 -0.26 -69.37
CA CYS A 306 40.73 0.65 -70.24
C CYS A 306 40.21 0.49 -71.68
N ALA A 307 39.69 1.58 -72.25
CA ALA A 307 39.35 1.67 -73.66
C ALA A 307 40.62 1.59 -74.52
N VAL A 308 40.56 0.76 -75.57
CA VAL A 308 41.52 0.69 -76.69
C VAL A 308 40.93 1.43 -77.87
#